data_AF-A0A077XTK7-F1
#
_entry.id   AF-A0A077XTK7-F1
#
_cell.length_a   1.000
_cell.length_b   1.000
_cell.length_c   1.000
_cell.angle_alpha   90.00
_cell.angle_beta   90.00
_cell.angle_gamma   90.00
#
_symmetry.space_group_name_H-M   'P 1'
#
loop_
_entity.id
_entity.type
_entity.pdbx_description
1 polymer ?
#
loop_
_entity_poly.entity_id
_entity_poly.type
_entity_poly.pdbx_seq_one_letter_code
_entity_poly.pdbx_strand_id
1 'polypeptide(L)' 'MKTEIQNRRDRKMPDSTIEHIYNSALTAANYVGMESGLHILNQAFVNLPDIRDEKIEQLKKEFAK' A
#
# COMPACT_ATOMS: atom_id res chain seq x y z
N MET A 1 -27.71 0.40 11.26
CA MET A 1 -26.68 0.23 10.21
C MET A 1 -26.10 1.60 9.91
N LYS A 2 -24.83 1.84 10.23
CA LYS A 2 -24.18 3.13 9.94
C LYS A 2 -23.54 3.07 8.57
N THR A 3 -24.12 3.83 7.65
CA THR A 3 -23.66 4.05 6.29
C THR A 3 -22.46 5.00 6.35
N GLU A 4 -21.24 4.48 6.44
CA GLU A 4 -20.03 5.27 6.22
C GLU A 4 -19.60 5.17 4.76
N ILE A 5 -20.40 5.80 3.90
CA ILE A 5 -19.97 6.21 2.56
C ILE A 5 -19.46 7.63 2.72
N GLN A 6 -18.17 7.81 3.03
CA GLN A 6 -17.52 9.12 2.98
C GLN A 6 -16.02 8.91 2.76
N ASN A 7 -15.57 9.18 1.52
CA ASN A 7 -14.19 9.23 0.99
C ASN A 7 -13.77 8.20 -0.09
N ARG A 8 -14.67 7.76 -0.98
CA ARG A 8 -14.30 7.13 -2.27
C ARG A 8 -14.51 8.06 -3.49
N ARG A 9 -14.22 9.36 -3.36
CA ARG A 9 -14.16 10.25 -4.52
C ARG A 9 -12.67 10.42 -4.85
N ASP A 10 -12.27 9.92 -6.02
CA ASP A 10 -10.94 9.99 -6.69
C ASP A 10 -9.93 8.84 -6.56
N ARG A 11 -10.18 7.77 -5.80
CA ARG A 11 -9.33 6.57 -5.90
C ARG A 11 -9.75 5.70 -7.09
N LYS A 12 -9.03 5.82 -8.21
CA LYS A 12 -9.24 5.00 -9.43
C LYS A 12 -9.03 3.49 -9.22
N MET A 13 -8.44 3.07 -8.10
CA MET A 13 -8.11 1.68 -7.79
C MET A 13 -8.96 1.16 -6.61
N PRO A 14 -9.55 -0.05 -6.71
CA PRO A 14 -10.28 -0.68 -5.61
C PRO A 14 -9.41 -0.93 -4.38
N ASP A 15 -9.99 -0.80 -3.18
CA ASP A 15 -9.29 -1.02 -1.91
C ASP A 15 -8.68 -2.44 -1.82
N SER A 16 -9.38 -3.46 -2.34
CA SER A 16 -8.88 -4.85 -2.38
C SER A 16 -7.63 -5.02 -3.25
N THR A 17 -7.51 -4.24 -4.33
CA THR A 17 -6.31 -4.24 -5.18
C THR A 17 -5.14 -3.59 -4.45
N ILE A 18 -5.39 -2.47 -3.76
CA ILE A 18 -4.38 -1.78 -2.95
C ILE A 18 -3.86 -2.70 -1.84
N GLU A 19 -4.75 -3.41 -1.15
CA GLU A 19 -4.40 -4.37 -0.11
C GLU A 19 -3.59 -5.54 -0.65
N HIS A 20 -3.98 -6.10 -1.81
CA HIS A 20 -3.22 -7.17 -2.44
C HIS A 20 -1.79 -6.75 -2.78
N ILE A 21 -1.61 -5.57 -3.41
CA ILE A 21 -0.30 -5.00 -3.73
C ILE A 21 0.52 -4.81 -2.46
N TYR A 22 -0.09 -4.28 -1.39
CA TYR A 22 0.58 -4.10 -0.12
C TYR A 22 1.04 -5.43 0.48
N ASN A 23 0.20 -6.45 0.46
CA ASN A 23 0.57 -7.79 0.95
C ASN A 23 1.73 -8.38 0.14
N SER A 24 1.73 -8.23 -1.19
CA SER A 24 2.85 -8.65 -2.02
C SER A 24 4.14 -7.88 -1.69
N ALA A 25 4.05 -6.58 -1.46
CA ALA A 25 5.18 -5.76 -1.04
C ALA A 25 5.71 -6.17 0.34
N LEU A 26 4.81 -6.46 1.29
CA LEU A 26 5.15 -6.94 2.63
C LEU A 26 5.84 -8.31 2.57
N THR A 27 5.32 -9.24 1.76
CA THR A 27 5.97 -10.54 1.52
C THR A 27 7.37 -10.33 0.94
N ALA A 28 7.51 -9.55 -0.14
CA ALA A 28 8.82 -9.28 -0.74
C ALA A 28 9.80 -8.64 0.27
N ALA A 29 9.32 -7.70 1.08
CA ALA A 29 10.13 -7.07 2.12
C ALA A 29 10.64 -8.06 3.17
N ASN A 30 9.81 -9.02 3.58
CA ASN A 30 10.15 -10.01 4.59
C ASN A 30 11.12 -11.09 4.07
N TYR A 31 10.97 -11.51 2.81
CA TYR A 31 11.76 -12.62 2.26
C TYR A 31 13.02 -12.18 1.52
N VAL A 32 13.00 -11.02 0.89
CA VAL A 32 14.12 -10.51 0.07
C VAL A 32 14.79 -9.32 0.74
N GLY A 33 13.98 -8.37 1.22
CA GLY A 33 14.46 -7.20 1.93
C GLY A 33 13.61 -5.96 1.66
N MET A 34 13.68 -4.99 2.57
CA MET A 34 12.83 -3.80 2.60
C MET A 34 12.80 -3.04 1.27
N GLU A 35 13.93 -2.91 0.58
CA GLU A 35 14.02 -2.23 -0.73
C GLU A 35 13.12 -2.87 -1.79
N SER A 36 12.95 -4.19 -1.77
CA SER A 36 12.07 -4.90 -2.71
C SER A 36 10.60 -4.55 -2.46
N GLY A 37 10.17 -4.50 -1.20
CA GLY A 37 8.82 -4.07 -0.86
C GLY A 37 8.55 -2.61 -1.26
N LEU A 38 9.51 -1.71 -0.97
CA LEU A 38 9.42 -0.31 -1.37
C LEU A 38 9.37 -0.15 -2.90
N HIS A 39 10.13 -0.94 -3.65
CA HIS A 39 10.12 -0.91 -5.11
C HIS A 39 8.74 -1.26 -5.68
N ILE A 40 8.12 -2.32 -5.17
CA ILE A 40 6.77 -2.75 -5.58
C ILE A 40 5.75 -1.63 -5.34
N LEU A 41 5.76 -1.02 -4.15
CA LEU A 41 4.85 0.07 -3.81
C LEU A 41 5.06 1.30 -4.71
N ASN A 42 6.32 1.67 -4.97
CA ASN A 42 6.67 2.80 -5.82
C ASN A 42 6.21 2.61 -7.26
N GLN A 43 6.35 1.40 -7.82
CA GLN A 43 5.88 1.12 -9.18
C GLN A 43 4.36 1.00 -9.26
N ALA A 44 3.74 0.25 -8.34
CA ALA A 44 2.31 -0.03 -8.39
C ALA A 44 1.45 1.22 -8.18
N PHE A 45 1.93 2.17 -7.38
CA PHE A 45 1.22 3.41 -7.05
C PHE A 45 1.88 4.66 -7.66
N VAL A 46 2.59 4.52 -8.78
CA VAL A 46 3.29 5.64 -9.44
C VAL A 46 2.38 6.84 -9.73
N ASN A 47 1.11 6.58 -10.08
CA ASN A 47 0.11 7.61 -10.38
C ASN A 47 -0.83 7.91 -9.19
N LEU A 48 -0.55 7.35 -8.02
CA LEU A 48 -1.36 7.45 -6.81
C LEU A 48 -0.43 7.74 -5.60
N PRO A 49 0.26 8.90 -5.59
CA PRO A 49 1.30 9.20 -4.60
C PRO A 49 0.78 9.17 -3.16
N ASP A 50 -0.47 9.61 -2.90
CA ASP A 50 -1.04 9.59 -1.56
C ASP A 50 -1.15 8.16 -0.99
N ILE A 51 -1.61 7.22 -1.83
CA ILE A 51 -1.74 5.80 -1.47
C ILE A 51 -0.36 5.17 -1.33
N ARG A 52 0.56 5.49 -2.25
CA ARG A 52 1.94 5.03 -2.20
C ARG A 52 2.59 5.38 -0.87
N ASP A 53 2.50 6.65 -0.49
CA ASP A 53 3.19 7.18 0.69
C ASP A 53 2.55 6.59 1.96
N GLU A 54 1.22 6.50 2.03
CA GLU A 54 0.50 5.81 3.11
C GLU A 54 0.99 4.36 3.28
N LYS A 55 1.10 3.61 2.18
CA LYS A 55 1.52 2.20 2.21
C LYS A 55 3.01 2.02 2.48
N ILE A 56 3.86 2.95 2.05
CA ILE A 56 5.29 2.96 2.40
C ILE A 56 5.45 3.19 3.91
N GLU A 57 4.72 4.13 4.49
CA GLU A 57 4.76 4.35 5.94
C GLU A 57 4.24 3.15 6.72
N GLN A 58 3.16 2.52 6.25
CA GLN A 58 2.63 1.30 6.83
C GLN A 58 3.69 0.18 6.82
N LEU A 59 4.35 -0.03 5.67
CA LEU A 59 5.39 -1.04 5.54
C LEU A 59 6.57 -0.76 6.49
N LYS A 60 7.03 0.49 6.59
CA LYS A 60 8.11 0.89 7.51
C LYS A 60 7.77 0.60 8.97
N LYS A 61 6.52 0.84 9.38
CA LYS A 61 6.07 0.55 10.75
C LYS A 61 6.10 -0.94 11.08
N GLU A 62 5.84 -1.81 10.10
CA GLU A 62 5.92 -3.26 10.31
C GLU A 62 7.35 -3.76 10.55
N PHE A 63 8.37 -3.08 10.00
CA PHE A 63 9.79 -3.44 10.18
C PHE A 63 10.50 -2.70 11.33
N ALA A 64 9.84 -1.68 11.90
CA ALA A 64 10.34 -0.97 13.08
C ALA A 64 9.86 -1.61 14.41
N LYS A 65 9.06 -2.68 14.33
CA LYS A 65 8.65 -3.53 15.46
C LYS A 65 9.72 -4.59 15.72
#